data_AF-A0A0G0ARH1-F1
#
_entry.id   AF-A0A0G0ARH1-F1
#
_cell.length_a   1.000
_cell.length_b   1.000
_cell.length_c   1.000
_cell.angle_alpha   90.00
_cell.angle_beta   90.00
_cell.angle_gamma   90.00
#
_symmetry.space_group_name_H-M   'P 1'
#
loop_
_entity.id
_entity.type
_entity.pdbx_description
1 polymer ?
#
loop_
_entity_poly.entity_id
_entity_poly.type
_entity_poly.pdbx_seq_one_letter_code
_entity_poly.pdbx_strand_id
1 'polypeptide(L)'
;MFKKTILALTLLFFFPPNIFAMEGEGSAPQDPLVLINYSNAFDQNEIHEKFRSLIEQLGCAGNVFDQENLEAHSVDLDSISIDIPGAKPVMIGSAAGCEMPADFTATTIRVSGKQAIEMYEQACLKQLNHARFMAMTRRAREAFTSLALLGGAVGLLSCLLPPTSLGGSFGVFAAVFDGIRLLHPITGSALDLANPPINQLNALEDRFAKTQCFIPKVLWPIIIEKFMAARTNLFERRDSAAFIEFALDLATFRPKPTLTLPRDSFHEKFTELFTKIDQFFDGYERPSAENILMLKNNVYKFIHLLLDNKSQTPRYLYLYGTGGIGKTHFANQLRKWIEEFIQGGIHFENMVITPGEELEGCADTPGAFLRILRNQLKENKLGSVVIMDEATWLNNDNMISPAKRVFNGDQSRLSTSYFGRGLEGSGINLKMPPMLIILASNEQIKDPALKKRFDVIEFPSPKKETLILFAQEIAENSKFLQELQIDTSRFNFGEWLDASHINNFNDVKSQIEPAIKAAAQR
;
A
#
# COMPACT_ATOMS: atom_id res chain seq x y z
N MET A 1 -7.43 36.72 57.04
CA MET A 1 -7.26 37.08 55.60
C MET A 1 -7.13 35.86 54.70
N PHE A 2 -6.32 34.85 55.03
CA PHE A 2 -6.07 33.65 54.20
C PHE A 2 -7.31 32.86 53.72
N LYS A 3 -8.36 32.74 54.56
CA LYS A 3 -9.61 32.05 54.18
C LYS A 3 -10.45 32.79 53.12
N LYS A 4 -10.33 34.12 53.01
CA LYS A 4 -11.08 34.92 52.03
C LYS A 4 -10.38 34.93 50.66
N THR A 5 -9.05 34.84 50.63
CA THR A 5 -8.27 34.70 49.39
C THR A 5 -8.43 33.32 48.75
N ILE A 6 -8.51 32.25 49.56
CA ILE A 6 -8.78 30.89 49.06
C ILE A 6 -10.21 30.76 48.53
N LEU A 7 -11.19 31.40 49.19
CA LEU A 7 -12.59 31.44 48.72
C LEU A 7 -12.75 32.24 47.41
N ALA A 8 -12.00 33.33 47.24
CA ALA A 8 -11.96 34.11 46.00
C ALA A 8 -11.30 33.33 44.84
N LEU A 9 -10.23 32.57 45.11
CA LEU A 9 -9.60 31.68 44.14
C LEU A 9 -10.51 30.50 43.75
N THR A 10 -11.30 29.96 44.68
CA THR A 10 -12.26 28.88 44.38
C THR A 10 -13.51 29.39 43.64
N LEU A 11 -13.97 30.62 43.89
CA LEU A 11 -15.06 31.24 43.12
C LEU A 11 -14.66 31.55 41.67
N LEU A 12 -13.38 31.84 41.41
CA LEU A 12 -12.84 31.98 40.03
C LEU A 12 -12.83 30.67 39.23
N PHE A 13 -12.82 29.50 39.89
CA PHE A 13 -12.98 28.19 39.25
C PHE A 13 -14.44 27.85 38.87
N PHE A 14 -15.43 28.56 39.42
CA PHE A 14 -16.87 28.32 39.19
C PHE A 14 -17.56 29.35 38.30
N PHE A 15 -16.86 30.38 37.82
CA PHE A 15 -17.39 31.21 36.74
C PHE A 15 -17.33 30.41 35.42
N PRO A 16 -18.45 30.29 34.68
CA PRO A 16 -18.43 29.62 33.40
C PRO A 16 -17.42 30.31 32.47
N PRO A 17 -16.64 29.57 31.67
CA PRO A 17 -15.64 30.14 30.76
C PRO A 17 -16.24 31.07 29.67
N ASN A 18 -17.56 31.23 29.65
CA ASN A 18 -18.31 31.99 28.64
C ASN A 18 -18.31 33.52 28.83
N ILE A 19 -17.69 34.07 29.88
CA ILE A 19 -17.70 35.54 30.13
C ILE A 19 -16.46 36.26 29.53
N PHE A 20 -15.47 35.52 29.04
CA PHE A 20 -14.27 36.10 28.40
C PHE A 20 -14.04 35.61 26.96
N ALA A 21 -15.10 35.29 26.24
CA ALA A 21 -15.06 35.25 24.78
C ALA A 21 -15.03 36.69 24.25
N MET A 22 -13.90 37.39 24.41
CA MET A 22 -13.59 38.50 23.50
C MET A 22 -13.13 37.87 22.20
N GLU A 23 -13.94 38.08 21.17
CA GLU A 23 -13.64 37.77 19.77
C GLU A 23 -12.24 38.27 19.40
N GLY A 24 -11.39 37.33 18.98
CA GLY A 24 -10.08 37.58 18.44
C GLY A 24 -9.71 36.41 17.55
N GLU A 25 -9.94 36.59 16.25
CA GLU A 25 -9.56 35.72 15.13
C GLU A 25 -10.28 34.36 15.03
N GLY A 26 -11.18 34.30 14.04
CA GLY A 26 -11.73 33.05 13.55
C GLY A 26 -10.63 32.08 13.15
N SER A 27 -10.50 30.99 13.89
CA SER A 27 -9.95 29.75 13.37
C SER A 27 -10.79 28.62 13.92
N ALA A 28 -11.19 27.70 13.04
CA ALA A 28 -11.82 26.45 13.40
C ALA A 28 -11.09 25.80 14.60
N PRO A 29 -11.75 24.97 15.44
CA PRO A 29 -11.08 24.29 16.54
C PRO A 29 -9.80 23.63 16.02
N GLN A 30 -8.65 24.20 16.38
CA GLN A 30 -7.36 23.72 15.93
C GLN A 30 -7.19 22.33 16.52
N ASP A 31 -6.99 21.34 15.66
CA ASP A 31 -6.73 19.96 16.07
C ASP A 31 -5.63 19.96 17.16
N PRO A 32 -5.92 19.47 18.38
CA PRO A 32 -5.00 19.55 19.52
C PRO A 32 -3.71 18.73 19.31
N LEU A 33 -3.66 17.90 18.26
CA LEU A 33 -2.49 17.14 17.86
C LEU A 33 -1.66 17.84 16.77
N VAL A 34 -2.00 19.07 16.35
CA VAL A 34 -1.23 19.83 15.32
C VAL A 34 0.24 19.98 15.66
N LEU A 35 0.58 20.04 16.95
CA LEU A 35 1.95 20.23 17.44
C LEU A 35 2.62 18.92 17.92
N ILE A 36 2.11 17.76 17.51
CA ILE A 36 2.75 16.49 17.83
C ILE A 36 4.15 16.43 17.20
N ASN A 37 5.13 16.00 17.99
CA ASN A 37 6.48 15.77 17.48
C ASN A 37 6.56 14.36 16.89
N TYR A 38 6.29 14.23 15.58
CA TYR A 38 6.30 12.94 14.90
C TYR A 38 7.67 12.29 14.79
N SER A 39 8.78 13.06 14.76
CA SER A 39 10.12 12.46 14.75
C SER A 39 10.34 11.63 16.01
N ASN A 40 9.91 12.13 17.18
CA ASN A 40 10.01 11.41 18.43
C ASN A 40 8.91 10.34 18.59
N ALA A 41 7.71 10.59 18.03
CA ALA A 41 6.60 9.64 18.13
C ALA A 41 6.86 8.33 17.37
N PHE A 42 7.62 8.39 16.28
CA PHE A 42 7.96 7.27 15.41
C PHE A 42 9.45 6.88 15.46
N ASP A 43 10.22 7.40 16.41
CA ASP A 43 11.59 6.93 16.69
C ASP A 43 11.54 5.62 17.50
N GLN A 44 11.37 4.51 16.79
CA GLN A 44 11.19 3.20 17.40
C GLN A 44 12.50 2.44 17.60
N ASN A 45 13.67 3.08 17.47
CA ASN A 45 14.97 2.39 17.49
C ASN A 45 15.17 1.54 18.75
N GLU A 46 14.87 2.07 19.94
CA GLU A 46 14.99 1.31 21.20
C GLU A 46 14.01 0.12 21.27
N ILE A 47 12.81 0.28 20.70
CA ILE A 47 11.81 -0.79 20.62
C ILE A 47 12.30 -1.86 19.65
N HIS A 48 12.81 -1.45 18.49
CA HIS A 48 13.33 -2.36 17.47
C HIS A 48 14.48 -3.21 18.02
N GLU A 49 15.43 -2.60 18.74
CA GLU A 49 16.51 -3.33 19.41
C GLU A 49 15.99 -4.31 20.46
N LYS A 50 15.01 -3.90 21.28
CA LYS A 50 14.41 -4.78 22.29
C LYS A 50 13.73 -6.01 21.66
N PHE A 51 13.13 -5.86 20.49
CA PHE A 51 12.41 -6.91 19.76
C PHE A 51 13.20 -7.45 18.57
N ARG A 52 14.54 -7.31 18.56
CA ARG A 52 15.41 -7.69 17.44
C ARG A 52 15.16 -9.10 16.92
N SER A 53 15.10 -10.10 17.80
CA SER A 53 14.84 -11.50 17.42
C SER A 53 13.49 -11.68 16.70
N LEU A 54 12.44 -10.99 17.15
CA LEU A 54 11.14 -10.98 16.48
C LEU A 54 11.26 -10.32 15.08
N ILE A 55 11.93 -9.18 14.98
CA ILE A 55 12.10 -8.44 13.72
C ILE A 55 12.91 -9.25 12.68
N GLU A 56 13.94 -9.98 13.12
CA GLU A 56 14.71 -10.91 12.30
C GLU A 56 13.83 -12.03 11.76
N GLN A 57 13.02 -12.66 12.63
CA GLN A 57 12.09 -13.72 12.23
C GLN A 57 10.99 -13.21 11.30
N LEU A 58 10.46 -12.00 11.55
CA LEU A 58 9.44 -11.40 10.70
C LEU A 58 9.97 -10.97 9.32
N GLY A 59 11.29 -11.07 9.07
CA GLY A 59 11.91 -10.77 7.78
C GLY A 59 12.10 -9.28 7.50
N CYS A 60 11.94 -8.42 8.51
CA CYS A 60 12.09 -6.97 8.39
C CYS A 60 13.39 -6.41 8.99
N ALA A 61 14.25 -7.25 9.58
CA ALA A 61 15.56 -6.84 10.14
C ALA A 61 16.46 -6.12 9.14
N GLY A 62 16.54 -6.61 7.89
CA GLY A 62 17.37 -5.96 6.87
C GLY A 62 16.91 -4.54 6.51
N ASN A 63 15.63 -4.22 6.75
CA ASN A 63 15.09 -2.88 6.56
C ASN A 63 15.33 -1.96 7.76
N VAL A 64 15.33 -2.52 8.98
CA VAL A 64 15.46 -1.76 10.22
C VAL A 64 16.93 -1.51 10.58
N PHE A 65 17.75 -2.56 10.56
CA PHE A 65 19.13 -2.57 11.04
C PHE A 65 20.18 -2.45 9.92
N ASP A 66 19.76 -2.13 8.68
CA ASP A 66 20.62 -2.01 7.50
C ASP A 66 21.49 -3.27 7.24
N GLN A 67 20.97 -4.45 7.60
CA GLN A 67 21.64 -5.74 7.37
C GLN A 67 21.33 -6.27 5.96
N GLU A 68 22.36 -6.34 5.11
CA GLU A 68 22.28 -7.09 3.86
C GLU A 68 22.26 -8.59 4.16
N ASN A 69 21.22 -9.31 3.72
CA ASN A 69 21.09 -10.79 3.71
C ASN A 69 20.43 -11.49 4.91
N LEU A 70 19.22 -11.09 5.29
CA LEU A 70 18.29 -12.01 5.96
C LEU A 70 17.17 -12.37 4.99
N GLU A 71 17.19 -13.62 4.51
CA GLU A 71 16.12 -14.20 3.70
C GLU A 71 14.85 -14.27 4.56
N ALA A 72 13.72 -13.79 4.02
CA ALA A 72 12.43 -13.93 4.69
C ALA A 72 12.07 -15.43 4.67
N HIS A 73 12.33 -16.12 5.78
CA HIS A 73 11.86 -17.49 5.96
C HIS A 73 10.35 -17.47 6.18
N SER A 74 9.65 -18.48 5.67
CA SER A 74 8.24 -18.71 6.00
C SER A 74 8.15 -19.03 7.48
N VAL A 75 7.72 -18.06 8.29
CA VAL A 75 7.65 -18.16 9.74
C VAL A 75 6.24 -18.59 10.13
N ASP A 76 6.12 -19.84 10.56
CA ASP A 76 4.93 -20.30 11.27
C ASP A 76 4.93 -19.73 12.70
N LEU A 77 4.16 -18.66 12.90
CA LEU A 77 4.13 -17.87 14.13
C LEU A 77 3.65 -18.67 15.36
N ASP A 78 3.03 -19.85 15.15
CA ASP A 78 2.50 -20.69 16.22
C ASP A 78 3.51 -21.69 16.79
N SER A 79 4.58 -22.01 16.04
CA SER A 79 5.62 -22.96 16.48
C SER A 79 6.89 -22.28 17.03
N ILE A 80 6.92 -20.95 17.03
CA ILE A 80 8.14 -20.18 17.31
C ILE A 80 8.06 -19.50 18.68
N SER A 81 9.16 -19.63 19.41
CA SER A 81 9.37 -19.04 20.72
C SER A 81 10.46 -17.97 20.66
N ILE A 82 10.20 -16.79 21.21
CA ILE A 82 11.07 -15.62 21.10
C ILE A 82 11.51 -15.19 22.49
N ASP A 83 12.81 -14.96 22.65
CA ASP A 83 13.40 -14.44 23.88
C ASP A 83 13.36 -12.91 23.86
N ILE A 84 12.62 -12.31 24.79
CA ILE A 84 12.48 -10.86 24.91
C ILE A 84 13.19 -10.38 26.19
N PRO A 85 14.14 -9.41 26.11
CA PRO A 85 14.79 -8.84 27.29
C PRO A 85 13.81 -8.04 28.17
N GLY A 86 13.79 -8.33 29.47
CA GLY A 86 13.22 -7.44 30.50
C GLY A 86 11.69 -7.37 30.58
N ALA A 87 10.96 -8.35 30.04
CA ALA A 87 9.55 -8.51 30.37
C ALA A 87 9.41 -9.08 31.80
N LYS A 88 8.39 -8.66 32.57
CA LYS A 88 8.10 -9.29 33.87
C LYS A 88 7.41 -10.64 33.61
N PRO A 89 7.82 -11.74 34.25
CA PRO A 89 7.19 -13.03 34.04
C PRO A 89 5.72 -12.96 34.45
N VAL A 90 4.84 -13.29 33.52
CA VAL A 90 3.47 -13.70 33.87
C VAL A 90 3.63 -15.04 34.55
N MET A 91 3.48 -15.06 35.88
CA MET A 91 3.43 -16.27 36.68
C MET A 91 2.18 -17.06 36.27
N ILE A 92 2.34 -17.93 35.27
CA ILE A 92 1.38 -19.00 35.02
C ILE A 92 1.66 -20.03 36.12
N GLY A 93 0.71 -20.16 37.04
CA GLY A 93 0.87 -20.90 38.28
C GLY A 93 1.40 -22.31 38.09
N SER A 94 2.48 -22.62 38.82
CA SER A 94 2.84 -23.96 39.25
C SER A 94 3.63 -23.81 40.54
N ALA A 95 2.99 -24.21 41.64
CA ALA A 95 3.62 -24.27 42.95
C ALA A 95 4.58 -25.47 42.98
N ALA A 96 5.88 -25.21 42.76
CA ALA A 96 6.95 -26.07 43.23
C ALA A 96 8.24 -25.25 43.25
N GLY A 97 8.88 -25.18 44.43
CA GLY A 97 10.05 -24.36 44.67
C GLY A 97 11.21 -24.68 43.74
N CYS A 98 11.95 -23.64 43.36
CA CYS A 98 13.34 -23.72 42.95
C CYS A 98 14.04 -22.43 43.39
N GLU A 99 15.23 -22.64 43.93
CA GLU A 99 16.14 -21.67 44.51
C GLU A 99 16.54 -20.59 43.49
N MET A 100 16.76 -19.35 43.96
CA MET A 100 17.33 -18.30 43.12
C MET A 100 18.84 -18.50 42.99
N PRO A 101 19.41 -18.60 41.78
CA PRO A 101 20.83 -18.34 41.59
C PRO A 101 21.07 -16.83 41.58
N ALA A 102 22.05 -16.40 42.36
CA ALA A 102 22.60 -15.06 42.34
C ALA A 102 23.49 -14.87 41.11
N ASP A 103 22.87 -14.61 39.95
CA ASP A 103 23.51 -13.96 38.81
C ASP A 103 22.44 -13.16 38.07
N PHE A 104 22.50 -11.84 38.19
CA PHE A 104 21.59 -10.89 37.54
C PHE A 104 21.99 -10.71 36.07
N THR A 105 21.88 -11.78 35.28
CA THR A 105 21.91 -11.69 33.82
C THR A 105 20.51 -11.43 33.32
N ALA A 106 20.34 -10.44 32.43
CA ALA A 106 19.07 -9.94 31.92
C ALA A 106 18.00 -11.04 31.77
N THR A 107 16.91 -10.93 32.52
CA THR A 107 15.78 -11.87 32.46
C THR A 107 15.15 -11.83 31.06
N THR A 108 15.45 -12.83 30.24
CA THR A 108 14.80 -13.07 28.95
C THR A 108 13.57 -13.93 29.17
N ILE A 109 12.41 -13.50 28.66
CA ILE A 109 11.19 -14.31 28.68
C ILE A 109 10.99 -14.93 27.30
N ARG A 110 10.78 -16.24 27.30
CA ARG A 110 10.38 -17.00 26.12
C ARG A 110 8.86 -16.91 25.95
N VAL A 111 8.41 -16.23 24.90
CA VAL A 111 6.98 -16.06 24.56
C VAL A 111 6.66 -16.64 23.18
N SER A 112 5.39 -16.93 22.89
CA SER A 112 4.99 -17.35 21.53
C SER A 112 5.11 -16.20 20.53
N GLY A 113 5.27 -16.52 19.24
CA GLY A 113 5.37 -15.51 18.17
C GLY A 113 4.21 -14.52 18.13
N LYS A 114 2.97 -15.01 18.29
CA LYS A 114 1.77 -14.15 18.39
C LYS A 114 1.82 -13.18 19.56
N GLN A 115 2.20 -13.66 20.75
CA GLN A 115 2.33 -12.81 21.94
C GLN A 115 3.45 -11.77 21.78
N ALA A 116 4.58 -12.16 21.19
CA ALA A 116 5.67 -11.24 20.90
C ALA A 116 5.24 -10.10 19.96
N ILE A 117 4.47 -10.40 18.91
CA ILE A 117 3.91 -9.39 18.00
C ILE A 117 2.99 -8.43 18.76
N GLU A 118 2.07 -8.94 19.58
CA GLU A 118 1.17 -8.10 20.37
C GLU A 118 1.96 -7.18 21.33
N MET A 119 3.00 -7.71 22.00
CA MET A 119 3.85 -6.93 22.89
C MET A 119 4.64 -5.85 22.14
N TYR A 120 5.13 -6.15 20.94
CA TYR A 120 5.80 -5.20 20.06
C TYR A 120 4.85 -4.08 19.64
N GLU A 121 3.66 -4.43 19.11
CA GLU A 121 2.66 -3.45 18.69
C GLU A 121 2.22 -2.54 19.85
N GLN A 122 2.03 -3.10 21.04
CA GLN A 122 1.68 -2.33 22.23
C GLN A 122 2.79 -1.38 22.66
N ALA A 123 4.06 -1.78 22.56
CA ALA A 123 5.19 -0.90 22.85
C ALA A 123 5.21 0.30 21.89
N CYS A 124 5.05 0.05 20.59
CA CYS A 124 4.99 1.10 19.57
C CYS A 124 3.81 2.06 19.80
N LEU A 125 2.61 1.53 20.07
CA LEU A 125 1.43 2.35 20.37
C LEU A 125 1.59 3.16 21.66
N LYS A 126 2.27 2.61 22.68
CA LYS A 126 2.52 3.32 23.94
C LYS A 126 3.39 4.56 23.71
N GLN A 127 4.41 4.46 22.85
CA GLN A 127 5.24 5.60 22.47
C GLN A 127 4.44 6.67 21.71
N LEU A 128 3.64 6.26 20.72
CA LEU A 128 2.77 7.17 19.97
C LEU A 128 1.74 7.87 20.89
N ASN A 129 1.09 7.11 21.78
CA ASN A 129 0.11 7.66 22.71
C ASN A 129 0.76 8.59 23.74
N HIS A 130 2.01 8.33 24.16
CA HIS A 130 2.78 9.27 24.97
C HIS A 130 3.04 10.58 24.21
N ALA A 131 3.43 10.51 22.94
CA ALA A 131 3.61 11.70 22.10
C ALA A 131 2.28 12.48 21.92
N ARG A 132 1.16 11.80 21.67
CA ARG A 132 -0.18 12.43 21.62
C ARG A 132 -0.55 13.13 22.92
N PHE A 133 -0.33 12.46 24.05
CA PHE A 133 -0.54 13.03 25.38
C PHE A 133 0.30 14.30 25.59
N MET A 134 1.59 14.24 25.23
CA MET A 134 2.49 15.38 25.34
C MET A 134 2.08 16.54 24.42
N ALA A 135 1.54 16.26 23.22
CA ALA A 135 1.02 17.25 22.31
C ALA A 135 -0.24 17.95 22.88
N MET A 136 -1.24 17.18 23.31
CA MET A 136 -2.48 17.70 23.89
C MET A 136 -2.23 18.54 25.15
N THR A 137 -1.27 18.13 25.98
CA THR A 137 -0.92 18.83 27.22
C THR A 137 0.08 19.96 27.04
N ARG A 138 0.61 20.19 25.83
CA ARG A 138 1.66 21.19 25.60
C ARG A 138 1.24 22.59 26.04
N ARG A 139 0.05 23.02 25.61
CA ARG A 139 -0.51 24.34 25.97
C ARG A 139 -0.69 24.48 27.48
N ALA A 140 -1.21 23.45 28.16
CA ALA A 140 -1.28 23.43 29.61
C ALA A 140 0.09 23.52 30.28
N ARG A 141 1.10 22.79 29.79
CA ARG A 141 2.46 22.81 30.34
C ARG A 141 3.13 24.18 30.17
N GLU A 142 2.99 24.81 29.01
CA GLU A 142 3.46 26.17 28.74
C GLU A 142 2.74 27.20 29.62
N ALA A 143 1.43 27.00 29.85
CA ALA A 143 0.66 27.84 30.76
C ALA A 143 1.05 27.65 32.23
N PHE A 144 1.25 26.41 32.68
CA PHE A 144 1.70 26.10 34.04
C PHE A 144 3.11 26.64 34.32
N THR A 145 4.02 26.53 33.37
CA THR A 145 5.37 27.11 33.51
C THR A 145 5.32 28.64 33.55
N SER A 146 4.48 29.26 32.70
CA SER A 146 4.26 30.71 32.74
C SER A 146 3.61 31.17 34.06
N LEU A 147 2.63 30.42 34.59
CA LEU A 147 2.01 30.66 35.90
C LEU A 147 3.04 30.54 37.03
N ALA A 148 3.91 29.53 37.00
CA ALA A 148 4.96 29.34 37.99
C ALA A 148 5.96 30.50 37.97
N LEU A 149 6.36 30.96 36.78
CA LEU A 149 7.26 32.12 36.61
C LEU A 149 6.60 33.42 37.08
N LEU A 150 5.34 33.66 36.73
CA LEU A 150 4.58 34.82 37.19
C LEU A 150 4.41 34.80 38.72
N GLY A 151 4.04 33.66 39.29
CA GLY A 151 3.92 33.48 40.73
C GLY A 151 5.25 33.70 41.46
N GLY A 152 6.35 33.19 40.90
CA GLY A 152 7.70 33.43 41.43
C GLY A 152 8.10 34.91 41.37
N ALA A 153 7.85 35.58 40.25
CA ALA A 153 8.15 36.99 40.07
C ALA A 153 7.34 37.88 41.04
N VAL A 154 6.04 37.61 41.20
CA VAL A 154 5.17 38.32 42.15
C VAL A 154 5.56 38.05 43.59
N GLY A 155 5.93 36.81 43.91
CA GLY A 155 6.44 36.43 45.23
C GLY A 155 7.71 37.20 45.59
N LEU A 156 8.68 37.25 44.67
CA LEU A 156 9.90 38.04 44.83
C LEU A 156 9.61 39.55 44.96
N LEU A 157 8.76 40.10 44.09
CA LEU A 157 8.36 41.52 44.16
C LEU A 157 7.67 41.87 45.48
N SER A 158 6.83 40.97 46.00
CA SER A 158 6.13 41.15 47.29
C SER A 158 7.07 41.03 48.50
N CYS A 159 8.21 40.33 48.36
CA CYS A 159 9.26 40.30 49.37
C CYS A 159 10.16 41.55 49.32
N LEU A 160 10.39 42.11 48.14
CA LEU A 160 11.31 43.24 47.93
C LEU A 160 10.64 44.61 48.07
N LEU A 161 9.33 44.70 47.81
CA LEU A 161 8.56 45.93 47.89
C LEU A 161 7.51 45.84 49.00
N PRO A 162 7.33 46.89 49.82
CA PRO A 162 6.31 46.90 50.84
C PRO A 162 4.90 46.79 50.23
N PRO A 163 3.95 46.16 50.94
CA PRO A 163 2.60 45.88 50.44
C PRO A 163 1.75 47.14 50.12
N THR A 164 2.25 48.32 50.48
CA THR A 164 1.66 49.64 50.20
C THR A 164 2.23 50.31 48.94
N SER A 165 3.22 49.70 48.27
CA SER A 165 3.77 50.26 47.04
C SER A 165 2.84 49.99 45.85
N LEU A 166 2.59 51.02 45.03
CA LEU A 166 1.84 50.91 43.77
C LEU A 166 2.41 49.81 42.87
N GLY A 167 3.74 49.66 42.81
CA GLY A 167 4.41 48.61 42.03
C GLY A 167 4.08 47.19 42.49
N GLY A 168 4.00 46.93 43.80
CA GLY A 168 3.60 45.63 44.34
C GLY A 168 2.13 45.31 44.08
N SER A 169 1.24 46.28 44.26
CA SER A 169 -0.21 46.08 44.01
C SER A 169 -0.54 45.90 42.52
N PHE A 170 0.09 46.67 41.62
CA PHE A 170 -0.08 46.50 40.17
C PHE A 170 0.50 45.15 39.68
N GLY A 171 1.63 44.70 40.23
CA GLY A 171 2.22 43.39 39.90
C GLY A 171 1.31 42.22 40.28
N VAL A 172 0.69 42.27 41.47
CA VAL A 172 -0.28 41.25 41.91
C VAL A 172 -1.53 41.29 41.04
N PHE A 173 -2.05 42.48 40.70
CA PHE A 173 -3.22 42.62 39.83
C PHE A 173 -2.96 42.06 38.42
N ALA A 174 -1.85 42.43 37.79
CA ALA A 174 -1.46 41.94 36.48
C ALA A 174 -1.33 40.40 36.47
N ALA A 175 -0.69 39.83 37.50
CA ALA A 175 -0.54 38.38 37.60
C ALA A 175 -1.85 37.63 37.83
N VAL A 176 -2.85 38.22 38.51
CA VAL A 176 -4.19 37.62 38.63
C VAL A 176 -4.89 37.60 37.27
N PHE A 177 -4.83 38.71 36.52
CA PHE A 177 -5.45 38.79 35.19
C PHE A 177 -4.76 37.89 34.16
N ASP A 178 -3.43 37.91 34.10
CA ASP A 178 -2.64 37.00 33.28
C ASP A 178 -2.84 35.55 33.71
N GLY A 179 -3.00 35.31 35.02
CA GLY A 179 -3.29 33.98 35.56
C GLY A 179 -4.62 33.44 35.08
N ILE A 180 -5.69 34.25 35.07
CA ILE A 180 -6.99 33.87 34.52
C ILE A 180 -6.88 33.56 33.02
N ARG A 181 -6.12 34.36 32.26
CA ARG A 181 -5.88 34.11 30.83
C ARG A 181 -5.17 32.78 30.58
N LEU A 182 -4.24 32.40 31.47
CA LEU A 182 -3.51 31.13 31.42
C LEU A 182 -4.32 29.91 31.88
N LEU A 183 -5.48 30.09 32.54
CA LEU A 183 -6.39 28.98 32.85
C LEU A 183 -7.10 28.44 31.61
N HIS A 184 -7.40 29.28 30.62
CA HIS A 184 -8.05 28.88 29.37
C HIS A 184 -7.32 27.75 28.61
N PRO A 185 -5.99 27.82 28.34
CA PRO A 185 -5.27 26.71 27.72
C PRO A 185 -5.19 25.45 28.61
N ILE A 186 -5.26 25.59 29.94
CA ILE A 186 -5.24 24.45 30.86
C ILE A 186 -6.57 23.68 30.80
N THR A 187 -7.70 24.41 30.86
CA THR A 187 -9.02 23.80 30.76
C THR A 187 -9.26 23.22 29.36
N GLY A 188 -8.79 23.89 28.31
CA GLY A 188 -8.80 23.36 26.94
C GLY A 188 -8.09 22.02 26.82
N SER A 189 -6.83 21.92 27.27
CA SER A 189 -6.09 20.65 27.27
C SER A 189 -6.76 19.55 28.12
N ALA A 190 -7.40 19.90 29.24
CA ALA A 190 -8.13 18.94 30.06
C ALA A 190 -9.36 18.38 29.35
N LEU A 191 -10.09 19.22 28.61
CA LEU A 191 -11.20 18.81 27.76
C LEU A 191 -10.72 17.93 26.59
N ASP A 192 -9.61 18.29 25.94
CA ASP A 192 -9.01 17.51 24.85
C ASP A 192 -8.57 16.11 25.33
N LEU A 193 -8.07 15.99 26.57
CA LEU A 193 -7.73 14.70 27.18
C LEU A 193 -8.96 13.87 27.56
N ALA A 194 -10.02 14.52 28.06
CA ALA A 194 -11.25 13.84 28.44
C ALA A 194 -12.03 13.35 27.20
N ASN A 195 -11.99 14.12 26.12
CA ASN A 195 -12.67 13.84 24.86
C ASN A 195 -11.68 13.97 23.69
N PRO A 196 -10.79 12.99 23.49
CA PRO A 196 -9.82 13.04 22.42
C PRO A 196 -10.52 13.09 21.06
N PRO A 197 -10.12 13.97 20.14
CA PRO A 197 -10.77 14.12 18.85
C PRO A 197 -10.62 12.83 18.02
N ILE A 198 -11.74 12.34 17.51
CA ILE A 198 -11.76 11.20 16.60
C ILE A 198 -11.40 11.72 15.21
N ASN A 199 -10.15 11.47 14.78
CA ASN A 199 -9.66 11.81 13.45
C ASN A 199 -9.26 10.51 12.71
N GLN A 200 -9.63 10.39 11.44
CA GLN A 200 -9.20 9.26 10.58
C GLN A 200 -7.67 9.13 10.55
N LEU A 201 -6.94 10.24 10.69
CA LEU A 201 -5.49 10.26 10.76
C LEU A 201 -4.94 9.49 11.97
N ASN A 202 -5.69 9.42 13.09
CA ASN A 202 -5.27 8.63 14.26
C ASN A 202 -5.12 7.14 13.91
N ALA A 203 -6.04 6.60 13.09
CA ALA A 203 -5.99 5.20 12.67
C ALA A 203 -4.79 4.93 11.75
N LEU A 204 -4.45 5.89 10.88
CA LEU A 204 -3.27 5.80 10.02
C LEU A 204 -1.97 5.89 10.83
N GLU A 205 -1.90 6.76 11.83
CA GLU A 205 -0.76 6.84 12.76
C GLU A 205 -0.56 5.54 13.54
N ASP A 206 -1.65 4.96 14.07
CA ASP A 206 -1.60 3.69 14.79
C ASP A 206 -1.11 2.57 13.87
N ARG A 207 -1.60 2.54 12.62
CA ARG A 207 -1.17 1.57 11.62
C ARG A 207 0.31 1.76 11.29
N PHE A 208 0.77 3.00 11.05
CA PHE A 208 2.17 3.28 10.77
C PHE A 208 3.06 2.84 11.92
N ALA A 209 2.73 3.20 13.16
CA ALA A 209 3.50 2.80 14.34
C ALA A 209 3.64 1.28 14.47
N LYS A 210 2.58 0.51 14.16
CA LYS A 210 2.64 -0.96 14.22
C LYS A 210 3.44 -1.57 13.08
N THR A 211 3.33 -1.01 11.88
CA THR A 211 3.86 -1.63 10.65
C THR A 211 5.12 -0.98 10.11
N GLN A 212 5.70 0.00 10.81
CA GLN A 212 6.86 0.78 10.36
C GLN A 212 8.03 -0.11 9.91
N CYS A 213 8.32 -1.18 10.66
CA CYS A 213 9.39 -2.12 10.34
C CYS A 213 9.19 -2.80 8.97
N PHE A 214 7.95 -2.96 8.51
CA PHE A 214 7.64 -3.60 7.22
C PHE A 214 7.65 -2.66 6.02
N ILE A 215 7.76 -1.35 6.24
CA ILE A 215 7.76 -0.32 5.21
C ILE A 215 9.21 0.06 4.92
N PRO A 216 9.65 0.17 3.65
CA PRO A 216 10.99 0.62 3.31
C PRO A 216 11.43 1.86 4.12
N LYS A 217 12.57 1.75 4.81
CA LYS A 217 13.11 2.80 5.71
C LYS A 217 13.26 4.16 5.03
N VAL A 218 13.57 4.13 3.74
CA VAL A 218 13.64 5.29 2.84
C VAL A 218 12.33 6.09 2.78
N LEU A 219 11.18 5.47 2.98
CA LEU A 219 9.86 6.13 2.96
C LEU A 219 9.45 6.71 4.32
N TRP A 220 10.09 6.32 5.43
CA TRP A 220 9.72 6.78 6.77
C TRP A 220 9.70 8.30 6.92
N PRO A 221 10.76 9.07 6.56
CA PRO A 221 10.74 10.52 6.69
C PRO A 221 9.65 11.18 5.85
N ILE A 222 9.38 10.66 4.64
CA ILE A 222 8.35 11.19 3.73
C ILE A 222 6.94 10.99 4.32
N ILE A 223 6.68 9.80 4.89
CA ILE A 223 5.42 9.51 5.57
C ILE A 223 5.24 10.44 6.79
N ILE A 224 6.31 10.65 7.56
CA ILE A 224 6.32 11.56 8.72
C ILE A 224 6.00 13.02 8.29
N GLU A 225 6.61 13.50 7.21
CA GLU A 225 6.31 14.82 6.64
C GLU A 225 4.85 14.95 6.20
N LYS A 226 4.28 13.90 5.60
CA LYS A 226 2.86 13.91 5.21
C LYS A 226 1.92 13.84 6.41
N PHE A 227 2.29 13.18 7.50
CA PHE A 227 1.52 13.26 8.75
C PHE A 227 1.52 14.68 9.32
N MET A 228 2.67 15.38 9.30
CA MET A 228 2.75 16.79 9.68
C MET A 228 1.85 17.66 8.81
N ALA A 229 1.97 17.56 7.49
CA ALA A 229 1.18 18.33 6.53
C ALA A 229 -0.34 18.10 6.71
N ALA A 230 -0.77 16.85 6.91
CA ALA A 230 -2.18 16.50 7.08
C ALA A 230 -2.82 17.09 8.36
N ARG A 231 -2.01 17.27 9.42
CA ARG A 231 -2.43 17.92 10.67
C ARG A 231 -2.46 19.43 10.53
N THR A 232 -1.41 20.03 9.96
CA THR A 232 -1.23 21.49 9.92
C THR A 232 -2.07 22.18 8.83
N ASN A 233 -2.29 21.52 7.69
CA ASN A 233 -2.96 22.10 6.54
C ASN A 233 -4.25 21.33 6.19
N LEU A 234 -5.40 21.98 6.37
CA LEU A 234 -6.71 21.40 6.05
C LEU A 234 -6.89 21.10 4.56
N PHE A 235 -6.27 21.88 3.67
CA PHE A 235 -6.38 21.68 2.22
C PHE A 235 -5.60 20.45 1.75
N GLU A 236 -4.39 20.25 2.28
CA GLU A 236 -3.53 19.11 1.92
C GLU A 236 -3.87 17.83 2.69
N ARG A 237 -4.80 17.89 3.66
CA ARG A 237 -5.15 16.75 4.51
C ARG A 237 -5.59 15.54 3.71
N ARG A 238 -6.43 15.73 2.69
CA ARG A 238 -6.97 14.63 1.88
C ARG A 238 -5.86 13.93 1.10
N ASP A 239 -5.05 14.70 0.38
CA ASP A 239 -4.01 14.16 -0.49
C ASP A 239 -2.87 13.53 0.32
N SER A 240 -2.52 14.16 1.46
CA SER A 240 -1.54 13.60 2.39
C SER A 240 -2.05 12.32 3.05
N ALA A 241 -3.33 12.26 3.46
CA ALA A 241 -3.91 11.03 4.00
C ALA A 241 -3.96 9.90 2.95
N ALA A 242 -4.31 10.22 1.69
CA ALA A 242 -4.30 9.26 0.59
C ALA A 242 -2.88 8.72 0.30
N PHE A 243 -1.87 9.60 0.31
CA PHE A 243 -0.48 9.20 0.19
C PHE A 243 -0.05 8.29 1.34
N ILE A 244 -0.38 8.66 2.58
CA ILE A 244 -0.04 7.86 3.77
C ILE A 244 -0.69 6.48 3.64
N GLU A 245 -1.99 6.40 3.35
CA GLU A 245 -2.69 5.12 3.17
C GLU A 245 -2.02 4.26 2.10
N PHE A 246 -1.65 4.86 0.96
CA PHE A 246 -0.94 4.18 -0.11
C PHE A 246 0.42 3.64 0.35
N ALA A 247 1.23 4.46 1.03
CA ALA A 247 2.55 4.07 1.52
C ALA A 247 2.48 2.99 2.61
N LEU A 248 1.46 3.03 3.48
CA LEU A 248 1.22 1.99 4.50
C LEU A 248 0.80 0.64 3.90
N ASP A 249 0.26 0.63 2.69
CA ASP A 249 -0.03 -0.59 1.94
C ASP A 249 1.23 -1.17 1.24
N LEU A 250 2.33 -0.42 1.15
CA LEU A 250 3.64 -0.89 0.65
C LEU A 250 4.48 -1.57 1.73
N ALA A 251 3.87 -2.47 2.49
CA ALA A 251 4.53 -3.23 3.56
C ALA A 251 5.34 -4.42 2.98
N THR A 252 6.40 -4.11 2.23
CA THR A 252 7.18 -5.07 1.40
C THR A 252 7.85 -6.20 2.18
N PHE A 253 8.13 -6.00 3.48
CA PHE A 253 8.86 -6.99 4.29
C PHE A 253 7.93 -7.89 5.11
N ARG A 254 6.62 -7.85 4.89
CA ARG A 254 5.71 -8.78 5.58
C ARG A 254 6.02 -10.23 5.15
N PRO A 255 5.92 -11.19 6.08
CA PRO A 255 5.98 -12.61 5.74
C PRO A 255 4.93 -12.94 4.67
N LYS A 256 5.39 -13.47 3.54
CA LYS A 256 4.54 -13.91 2.45
C LYS A 256 3.88 -15.25 2.78
N PRO A 257 2.67 -15.54 2.26
CA PRO A 257 2.03 -16.83 2.48
C PRO A 257 2.89 -17.97 1.91
N THR A 258 3.03 -19.07 2.64
CA THR A 258 3.79 -20.23 2.16
C THR A 258 3.01 -20.94 1.06
N LEU A 259 3.61 -21.12 -0.12
CA LEU A 259 3.06 -22.04 -1.13
C LEU A 259 3.30 -23.48 -0.69
N THR A 260 2.25 -24.14 -0.20
CA THR A 260 2.28 -25.59 0.04
C THR A 260 1.94 -26.33 -1.25
N LEU A 261 2.85 -26.28 -2.23
CA LEU A 261 2.75 -27.12 -3.42
C LEU A 261 3.73 -28.31 -3.29
N PRO A 262 3.26 -29.57 -3.35
CA PRO A 262 4.12 -30.74 -3.31
C PRO A 262 5.09 -30.73 -4.50
N ARG A 263 6.41 -30.77 -4.22
CA ARG A 263 7.49 -30.73 -5.22
C ARG A 263 7.34 -31.77 -6.33
N ASP A 264 6.77 -32.92 -6.00
CA ASP A 264 6.63 -34.06 -6.92
C ASP A 264 5.54 -33.85 -7.99
N SER A 265 4.62 -32.89 -7.81
CA SER A 265 3.52 -32.60 -8.75
C SER A 265 3.81 -31.49 -9.77
N PHE A 266 4.96 -30.81 -9.68
CA PHE A 266 5.21 -29.63 -10.51
C PHE A 266 5.40 -29.95 -11.98
N HIS A 267 6.14 -31.02 -12.31
CA HIS A 267 6.43 -31.36 -13.70
C HIS A 267 5.17 -31.73 -14.49
N GLU A 268 4.28 -32.50 -13.86
CA GLU A 268 2.97 -32.86 -14.44
C GLU A 268 2.10 -31.62 -14.65
N LYS A 269 2.00 -30.74 -13.65
CA LYS A 269 1.22 -29.49 -13.77
C LYS A 269 1.77 -28.54 -14.83
N PHE A 270 3.10 -28.46 -14.99
CA PHE A 270 3.70 -27.66 -16.07
C PHE A 270 3.37 -28.25 -17.45
N THR A 271 3.40 -29.57 -17.56
CA THR A 271 3.05 -30.27 -18.79
C THR A 271 1.58 -30.02 -19.15
N GLU A 272 0.68 -30.07 -18.17
CA GLU A 272 -0.74 -29.72 -18.36
C GLU A 272 -0.92 -28.27 -18.82
N LEU A 273 -0.27 -27.31 -18.13
CA LEU A 273 -0.33 -25.89 -18.48
C LEU A 273 0.17 -25.63 -19.91
N PHE A 274 1.29 -26.26 -20.31
CA PHE A 274 1.83 -26.11 -21.66
C PHE A 274 0.95 -26.77 -22.72
N THR A 275 0.30 -27.89 -22.38
CA THR A 275 -0.66 -28.55 -23.26
C THR A 275 -1.88 -27.65 -23.49
N LYS A 276 -2.41 -27.00 -22.45
CA LYS A 276 -3.50 -26.01 -22.57
C LYS A 276 -3.10 -24.82 -23.46
N ILE A 277 -1.87 -24.34 -23.34
CA ILE A 277 -1.33 -23.29 -24.22
C ILE A 277 -1.28 -23.77 -25.67
N ASP A 278 -0.76 -24.98 -25.93
CA ASP A 278 -0.69 -25.53 -27.29
C ASP A 278 -2.08 -25.70 -27.91
N GLN A 279 -3.02 -26.29 -27.16
CA GLN A 279 -4.41 -26.48 -27.57
C GLN A 279 -5.10 -25.18 -27.94
N PHE A 280 -4.78 -24.07 -27.24
CA PHE A 280 -5.31 -22.76 -27.59
C PHE A 280 -4.83 -22.31 -28.97
N PHE A 281 -3.56 -22.53 -29.30
CA PHE A 281 -2.98 -22.13 -30.58
C PHE A 281 -3.35 -23.06 -31.74
N ASP A 282 -3.93 -24.23 -31.48
CA ASP A 282 -4.45 -25.13 -32.53
C ASP A 282 -5.54 -24.47 -33.39
N GLY A 283 -6.28 -23.50 -32.84
CA GLY A 283 -7.28 -22.70 -33.54
C GLY A 283 -6.71 -21.59 -34.44
N TYR A 284 -5.39 -21.47 -34.55
CA TYR A 284 -4.72 -20.36 -35.24
C TYR A 284 -3.83 -20.81 -36.39
N GLU A 285 -3.66 -19.92 -37.38
CA GLU A 285 -2.87 -20.19 -38.57
C GLU A 285 -1.36 -20.19 -38.25
N ARG A 286 -0.71 -21.33 -38.50
CA ARG A 286 0.76 -21.52 -38.46
C ARG A 286 1.45 -20.74 -37.33
N PRO A 287 1.12 -21.01 -36.06
CA PRO A 287 1.73 -20.29 -34.96
C PRO A 287 3.25 -20.56 -34.95
N SER A 288 4.07 -19.52 -34.79
CA SER A 288 5.52 -19.67 -34.75
C SER A 288 5.93 -20.51 -33.53
N ALA A 289 6.58 -21.65 -33.76
CA ALA A 289 7.05 -22.52 -32.69
C ALA A 289 8.01 -21.79 -31.73
N GLU A 290 8.82 -20.86 -32.27
CA GLU A 290 9.70 -20.01 -31.47
C GLU A 290 8.91 -19.07 -30.56
N ASN A 291 7.84 -18.44 -31.07
CA ASN A 291 6.99 -17.54 -30.29
C ASN A 291 6.27 -18.29 -29.16
N ILE A 292 5.73 -19.49 -29.43
CA ILE A 292 5.08 -20.32 -28.40
C ILE A 292 6.10 -20.76 -27.34
N LEU A 293 7.29 -21.18 -27.76
CA LEU A 293 8.36 -21.58 -26.84
C LEU A 293 8.79 -20.40 -25.95
N MET A 294 8.94 -19.21 -26.52
CA MET A 294 9.26 -17.98 -25.79
C MET A 294 8.19 -17.64 -24.75
N LEU A 295 6.92 -17.77 -25.11
CA LEU A 295 5.80 -17.61 -24.19
C LEU A 295 5.87 -18.62 -23.04
N LYS A 296 5.98 -19.92 -23.34
CA LYS A 296 6.07 -20.98 -22.32
C LYS A 296 7.27 -20.77 -21.38
N ASN A 297 8.42 -20.36 -21.93
CA ASN A 297 9.61 -20.05 -21.15
C ASN A 297 9.40 -18.89 -20.18
N ASN A 298 8.68 -17.84 -20.58
CA ASN A 298 8.36 -16.73 -19.69
C ASN A 298 7.41 -17.13 -18.57
N VAL A 299 6.38 -17.91 -18.87
CA VAL A 299 5.45 -18.47 -17.89
C VAL A 299 6.20 -19.39 -16.91
N TYR A 300 7.05 -20.28 -17.42
CA TYR A 300 7.90 -21.16 -16.61
C TYR A 300 8.77 -20.37 -15.64
N LYS A 301 9.52 -19.39 -16.17
CA LYS A 301 10.40 -18.54 -15.37
C LYS A 301 9.59 -17.79 -14.31
N PHE A 302 8.45 -17.19 -14.66
CA PHE A 302 7.60 -16.50 -13.70
C PHE A 302 7.14 -17.42 -12.56
N ILE A 303 6.63 -18.62 -12.86
CA ILE A 303 6.18 -19.57 -11.84
C ILE A 303 7.36 -20.01 -10.97
N HIS A 304 8.53 -20.30 -11.55
CA HIS A 304 9.72 -20.67 -10.79
C HIS A 304 10.18 -19.53 -9.85
N LEU A 305 10.02 -18.27 -10.26
CA LEU A 305 10.32 -17.10 -9.43
C LEU A 305 9.40 -16.98 -8.22
N LEU A 306 8.13 -17.37 -8.36
CA LEU A 306 7.20 -17.39 -7.23
C LEU A 306 7.60 -18.44 -6.17
N LEU A 307 8.26 -19.52 -6.58
CA LEU A 307 8.64 -20.63 -5.69
C LEU A 307 9.98 -20.38 -4.98
N ASP A 308 10.96 -19.85 -5.70
CA ASP A 308 12.32 -19.69 -5.17
C ASP A 308 12.48 -18.45 -4.26
N ASN A 309 11.48 -17.56 -4.20
CA ASN A 309 11.51 -16.29 -3.45
C ASN A 309 12.73 -15.39 -3.73
N LYS A 310 13.54 -15.70 -4.75
CA LYS A 310 14.68 -14.90 -5.18
C LYS A 310 14.18 -13.70 -5.97
N SER A 311 14.68 -12.51 -5.62
CA SER A 311 14.42 -11.30 -6.39
C SER A 311 15.00 -11.45 -7.78
N GLN A 312 14.15 -11.59 -8.79
CA GLN A 312 14.55 -11.43 -10.17
C GLN A 312 13.60 -10.46 -10.87
N THR A 313 14.08 -9.99 -12.00
CA THR A 313 13.43 -9.02 -12.84
C THR A 313 12.04 -9.47 -13.32
N PRO A 314 11.06 -8.55 -13.42
CA PRO A 314 9.78 -8.80 -14.06
C PRO A 314 9.94 -9.38 -15.47
N ARG A 315 8.97 -10.18 -15.91
CA ARG A 315 8.89 -10.72 -17.26
C ARG A 315 7.93 -9.87 -18.09
N TYR A 316 8.40 -9.35 -19.22
CA TYR A 316 7.60 -8.52 -20.12
C TYR A 316 7.37 -9.26 -21.44
N LEU A 317 6.11 -9.61 -21.69
CA LEU A 317 5.65 -10.19 -22.95
C LEU A 317 4.92 -9.11 -23.76
N TYR A 318 5.26 -8.98 -25.04
CA TYR A 318 4.56 -8.07 -25.95
C TYR A 318 3.87 -8.86 -27.06
N LEU A 319 2.54 -8.92 -27.01
CA LEU A 319 1.69 -9.57 -28.00
C LEU A 319 1.22 -8.55 -29.03
N TYR A 320 1.64 -8.69 -30.29
CA TYR A 320 1.18 -7.83 -31.38
C TYR A 320 0.54 -8.61 -32.51
N GLY A 321 -0.35 -7.96 -33.24
CA GLY A 321 -1.06 -8.52 -34.38
C GLY A 321 -2.34 -7.71 -34.64
N THR A 322 -3.08 -8.01 -35.69
CA THR A 322 -4.31 -7.26 -36.04
C THR A 322 -5.34 -7.22 -34.89
N GLY A 323 -6.22 -6.21 -34.94
CA GLY A 323 -7.29 -6.07 -33.94
C GLY A 323 -8.26 -7.25 -33.98
N GLY A 324 -8.80 -7.63 -32.81
CA GLY A 324 -9.86 -8.64 -32.74
C GLY A 324 -9.43 -10.10 -32.98
N ILE A 325 -8.13 -10.41 -33.04
CA ILE A 325 -7.64 -11.80 -33.22
C ILE A 325 -7.52 -12.61 -31.93
N GLY A 326 -7.97 -12.11 -30.78
CA GLY A 326 -7.99 -12.90 -29.54
C GLY A 326 -6.79 -12.75 -28.60
N LYS A 327 -5.91 -11.74 -28.78
CA LYS A 327 -4.78 -11.44 -27.86
C LYS A 327 -5.21 -11.30 -26.40
N THR A 328 -6.20 -10.44 -26.15
CA THR A 328 -6.78 -10.22 -24.81
C THR A 328 -7.50 -11.47 -24.30
N HIS A 329 -8.14 -12.23 -25.19
CA HIS A 329 -8.78 -13.50 -24.83
C HIS A 329 -7.74 -14.52 -24.34
N PHE A 330 -6.65 -14.68 -25.06
CA PHE A 330 -5.53 -15.53 -24.68
C PHE A 330 -4.94 -15.11 -23.32
N ALA A 331 -4.66 -13.82 -23.12
CA ALA A 331 -4.10 -13.33 -21.86
C ALA A 331 -5.02 -13.63 -20.67
N ASN A 332 -6.34 -13.49 -20.86
CA ASN A 332 -7.33 -13.85 -19.84
C ASN A 332 -7.41 -15.36 -19.59
N GLN A 333 -7.27 -16.21 -20.61
CA GLN A 333 -7.23 -17.67 -20.44
C GLN A 333 -5.95 -18.11 -19.73
N LEU A 334 -4.80 -17.55 -20.11
CA LEU A 334 -3.52 -17.79 -19.44
C LEU A 334 -3.59 -17.43 -17.95
N ARG A 335 -4.24 -16.32 -17.62
CA ARG A 335 -4.55 -15.95 -16.23
C ARG A 335 -5.28 -17.08 -15.50
N LYS A 336 -6.33 -17.65 -16.09
CA LYS A 336 -7.11 -18.74 -15.47
C LYS A 336 -6.26 -19.99 -15.26
N TRP A 337 -5.48 -20.39 -16.26
CA TRP A 337 -4.62 -21.57 -16.14
C TRP A 337 -3.50 -21.38 -15.11
N ILE A 338 -2.97 -20.17 -14.97
CA ILE A 338 -1.99 -19.83 -13.93
C ILE A 338 -2.64 -19.86 -12.53
N GLU A 339 -3.87 -19.37 -12.38
CA GLU A 339 -4.61 -19.44 -11.11
C GLU A 339 -4.98 -20.89 -10.74
N GLU A 340 -5.31 -21.74 -11.71
CA GLU A 340 -5.50 -23.18 -11.51
C GLU A 340 -4.20 -23.84 -10.99
N PHE A 341 -3.04 -23.39 -11.48
CA PHE A 341 -1.73 -23.88 -11.05
C PHE A 341 -1.36 -23.40 -9.64
N ILE A 342 -1.50 -22.10 -9.36
CA ILE A 342 -1.18 -21.44 -8.07
C ILE A 342 -2.43 -20.79 -7.48
N GLN A 343 -3.28 -21.60 -6.85
CA GLN A 343 -4.54 -21.13 -6.29
C GLN A 343 -4.32 -20.06 -5.20
N GLY A 344 -4.94 -18.89 -5.39
CA GLY A 344 -4.94 -17.81 -4.41
C GLY A 344 -3.58 -17.13 -4.19
N GLY A 345 -2.53 -17.50 -4.92
CA GLY A 345 -1.17 -16.98 -4.73
C GLY A 345 -0.83 -15.74 -5.55
N ILE A 346 -1.62 -15.42 -6.58
CA ILE A 346 -1.30 -14.41 -7.59
C ILE A 346 -2.34 -13.29 -7.60
N HIS A 347 -1.87 -12.05 -7.72
CA HIS A 347 -2.71 -10.89 -7.98
C HIS A 347 -2.88 -10.69 -9.49
N PHE A 348 -4.09 -10.37 -9.94
CA PHE A 348 -4.36 -10.13 -11.36
C PHE A 348 -4.92 -8.72 -11.56
N GLU A 349 -4.28 -7.94 -12.43
CA GLU A 349 -4.72 -6.58 -12.78
C GLU A 349 -4.82 -6.44 -14.30
N ASN A 350 -5.95 -5.92 -14.78
CA ASN A 350 -6.13 -5.50 -16.17
C ASN A 350 -6.07 -3.97 -16.21
N MET A 351 -5.26 -3.42 -17.09
CA MET A 351 -5.01 -1.98 -17.16
C MET A 351 -5.09 -1.49 -18.60
N VAL A 352 -5.58 -0.27 -18.75
CA VAL A 352 -5.47 0.52 -19.98
C VAL A 352 -4.80 1.82 -19.55
N ILE A 353 -3.73 2.19 -20.25
CA ILE A 353 -2.92 3.38 -19.92
C ILE A 353 -3.17 4.42 -21.01
N THR A 354 -3.59 5.61 -20.60
CA THR A 354 -3.89 6.72 -21.51
C THR A 354 -2.84 7.84 -21.42
N PRO A 355 -2.57 8.48 -20.26
CA PRO A 355 -1.47 9.42 -20.10
C PRO A 355 -0.18 8.77 -19.56
N GLY A 356 0.97 9.40 -19.84
CA GLY A 356 2.28 8.94 -19.37
C GLY A 356 2.45 9.03 -17.86
N GLU A 357 1.72 9.94 -17.21
CA GLU A 357 1.69 10.10 -15.76
C GLU A 357 1.10 8.87 -15.05
N GLU A 358 0.13 8.18 -15.67
CA GLU A 358 -0.38 6.92 -15.12
C GLU A 358 0.64 5.79 -15.20
N LEU A 359 1.51 5.81 -16.22
CA LEU A 359 2.57 4.81 -16.39
C LEU A 359 3.71 5.04 -15.41
N GLU A 360 4.29 6.24 -15.40
CA GLU A 360 5.50 6.58 -14.63
C GLU A 360 5.21 7.05 -13.20
N GLY A 361 4.03 7.64 -12.98
CA GLY A 361 3.67 8.36 -11.77
C GLY A 361 4.07 9.84 -11.82
N CYS A 362 3.38 10.62 -11.01
CA CYS A 362 3.67 12.02 -10.70
C CYS A 362 3.45 12.24 -9.20
N ALA A 363 3.67 13.45 -8.66
CA ALA A 363 3.53 13.70 -7.23
C ALA A 363 2.12 13.37 -6.68
N ASP A 364 1.09 13.45 -7.53
CA ASP A 364 -0.31 13.26 -7.13
C ASP A 364 -0.84 11.85 -7.49
N THR A 365 -0.29 11.23 -8.53
CA THR A 365 -0.78 9.95 -9.06
C THR A 365 0.32 8.89 -9.02
N PRO A 366 0.11 7.74 -8.34
CA PRO A 366 1.09 6.67 -8.32
C PRO A 366 1.20 6.02 -9.70
N GLY A 367 2.43 5.72 -10.13
CA GLY A 367 2.67 5.03 -11.39
C GLY A 367 2.14 3.60 -11.40
N ALA A 368 1.91 3.07 -12.60
CA ALA A 368 1.29 1.76 -12.85
C ALA A 368 1.89 0.63 -12.00
N PHE A 369 3.21 0.43 -12.06
CA PHE A 369 3.87 -0.66 -11.32
C PHE A 369 3.84 -0.47 -9.81
N LEU A 370 3.86 0.78 -9.33
CA LEU A 370 3.76 1.04 -7.90
C LEU A 370 2.35 0.72 -7.39
N ARG A 371 1.32 1.01 -8.19
CA ARG A 371 -0.07 0.64 -7.89
C ARG A 371 -0.25 -0.88 -7.86
N ILE A 372 0.26 -1.58 -8.87
CA ILE A 372 0.24 -3.06 -8.93
C ILE A 372 0.92 -3.65 -7.70
N LEU A 373 2.12 -3.16 -7.37
CA LEU A 373 2.87 -3.62 -6.19
C LEU A 373 2.04 -3.41 -4.91
N ARG A 374 1.46 -2.23 -4.73
CA ARG A 374 0.59 -1.91 -3.58
C ARG A 374 -0.60 -2.86 -3.51
N ASN A 375 -1.29 -3.10 -4.61
CA ASN A 375 -2.47 -3.96 -4.64
C ASN A 375 -2.09 -5.42 -4.32
N GLN A 376 -0.99 -5.90 -4.91
CA GLN A 376 -0.46 -7.23 -4.64
C GLN A 376 -0.13 -7.43 -3.16
N LEU A 377 0.59 -6.48 -2.54
CA LEU A 377 0.98 -6.55 -1.14
C LEU A 377 -0.23 -6.44 -0.21
N LYS A 378 -1.19 -5.56 -0.54
CA LYS A 378 -2.44 -5.40 0.22
C LYS A 378 -3.27 -6.69 0.24
N GLU A 379 -3.29 -7.43 -0.86
CA GLU A 379 -3.97 -8.72 -0.98
C GLU A 379 -3.14 -9.91 -0.47
N ASN A 380 -1.94 -9.64 0.06
CA ASN A 380 -1.00 -10.64 0.55
C ASN A 380 -0.66 -11.71 -0.52
N LYS A 381 -0.46 -11.30 -1.77
CA LYS A 381 -0.13 -12.18 -2.90
C LYS A 381 1.37 -12.26 -3.14
N LEU A 382 1.82 -13.34 -3.76
CA LEU A 382 3.24 -13.65 -3.96
C LEU A 382 3.87 -12.92 -5.14
N GLY A 383 3.06 -12.73 -6.18
CA GLY A 383 3.40 -11.98 -7.38
C GLY A 383 2.16 -11.53 -8.13
N SER A 384 2.35 -10.95 -9.31
CA SER A 384 1.27 -10.41 -10.13
C SER A 384 1.35 -10.85 -11.58
N VAL A 385 0.18 -11.07 -12.19
CA VAL A 385 0.02 -11.12 -13.65
C VAL A 385 -0.76 -9.90 -14.07
N VAL A 386 -0.16 -9.09 -14.94
CA VAL A 386 -0.72 -7.80 -15.38
C VAL A 386 -0.98 -7.86 -16.87
N ILE A 387 -2.18 -7.49 -17.29
CA ILE A 387 -2.54 -7.36 -18.69
C ILE A 387 -2.72 -5.87 -19.00
N MET A 388 -1.87 -5.33 -19.86
CA MET A 388 -1.99 -3.96 -20.37
C MET A 388 -2.52 -4.02 -21.79
N ASP A 389 -3.81 -3.72 -21.96
CA ASP A 389 -4.45 -3.72 -23.28
C ASP A 389 -4.21 -2.39 -24.01
N GLU A 390 -4.42 -2.41 -25.33
CA GLU A 390 -4.26 -1.26 -26.21
C GLU A 390 -2.90 -0.55 -26.08
N ALA A 391 -1.82 -1.33 -25.99
CA ALA A 391 -0.45 -0.82 -25.84
C ALA A 391 0.13 -0.13 -27.09
N THR A 392 -0.72 0.46 -27.94
CA THR A 392 -0.33 1.28 -29.09
C THR A 392 0.38 2.57 -28.65
N TRP A 393 0.12 3.02 -27.42
CA TRP A 393 0.79 4.16 -26.80
C TRP A 393 2.32 3.98 -26.72
N LEU A 394 2.87 2.76 -26.78
CA LEU A 394 4.32 2.56 -26.86
C LEU A 394 4.95 3.16 -28.13
N ASN A 395 4.15 3.44 -29.15
CA ASN A 395 4.58 4.08 -30.40
C ASN A 395 4.25 5.59 -30.44
N ASN A 396 3.65 6.16 -29.39
CA ASN A 396 3.32 7.58 -29.33
C ASN A 396 4.51 8.38 -28.77
N ASP A 397 4.91 9.46 -29.46
CA ASP A 397 6.05 10.31 -29.10
C ASP A 397 5.99 10.81 -27.65
N ASN A 398 4.80 11.13 -27.15
CA ASN A 398 4.59 11.61 -25.78
C ASN A 398 4.79 10.51 -24.71
N MET A 399 4.68 9.24 -25.09
CA MET A 399 4.66 8.08 -24.20
C MET A 399 5.96 7.26 -24.25
N ILE A 400 6.72 7.36 -25.34
CA ILE A 400 8.00 6.63 -25.52
C ILE A 400 8.98 6.96 -24.40
N SER A 401 9.10 8.23 -24.01
CA SER A 401 10.05 8.66 -22.97
C SER A 401 9.66 8.13 -21.58
N PRO A 402 8.42 8.31 -21.09
CA PRO A 402 7.92 7.66 -19.88
C PRO A 402 8.09 6.13 -19.92
N ALA A 403 7.71 5.48 -21.02
CA ALA A 403 7.87 4.04 -21.18
C ALA A 403 9.33 3.59 -21.06
N LYS A 404 10.28 4.35 -21.65
CA LYS A 404 11.71 4.04 -21.53
C LYS A 404 12.21 4.17 -20.08
N ARG A 405 11.62 5.01 -19.25
CA ARG A 405 11.99 5.14 -17.83
C ARG A 405 11.35 4.05 -16.97
N VAL A 406 10.11 3.67 -17.26
CA VAL A 406 9.40 2.62 -16.52
C VAL A 406 9.92 1.23 -16.85
N PHE A 407 10.13 0.92 -18.13
CA PHE A 407 10.67 -0.37 -18.58
C PHE A 407 12.20 -0.33 -18.64
N ASN A 408 12.90 0.27 -17.67
CA ASN A 408 14.31 0.69 -17.74
C ASN A 408 15.40 -0.39 -17.96
N GLY A 409 15.07 -1.66 -18.25
CA GLY A 409 16.03 -2.71 -18.58
C GLY A 409 16.87 -3.24 -17.40
N ASP A 410 17.20 -2.38 -16.44
CA ASP A 410 17.79 -2.74 -15.13
C ASP A 410 16.74 -3.45 -14.24
N GLN A 411 15.44 -3.12 -14.41
CA GLN A 411 14.31 -3.92 -13.92
C GLN A 411 14.28 -4.14 -12.39
N SER A 412 15.15 -3.44 -11.65
CA SER A 412 15.39 -3.53 -10.20
C SER A 412 14.87 -2.31 -9.44
N ARG A 413 14.50 -1.24 -10.14
CA ARG A 413 14.11 0.06 -9.58
C ARG A 413 12.75 0.51 -10.05
N LEU A 414 11.89 0.87 -9.09
CA LEU A 414 10.62 1.54 -9.35
C LEU A 414 10.82 3.05 -9.43
N SER A 415 10.08 3.69 -10.35
CA SER A 415 10.01 5.15 -10.47
C SER A 415 9.64 5.79 -9.11
N THR A 416 10.41 6.81 -8.72
CA THR A 416 10.20 7.60 -7.50
C THR A 416 9.29 8.79 -7.68
N SER A 417 8.79 9.03 -8.90
CA SER A 417 8.04 10.26 -9.22
C SER A 417 6.87 10.53 -8.27
N TYR A 418 6.22 9.48 -7.75
CA TYR A 418 5.16 9.58 -6.75
C TYR A 418 5.62 9.95 -5.34
N PHE A 419 6.82 9.52 -4.94
CA PHE A 419 7.37 9.82 -3.61
C PHE A 419 8.03 11.21 -3.54
N GLY A 420 8.10 11.92 -4.67
CA GLY A 420 8.57 13.30 -4.74
C GLY A 420 10.10 13.44 -4.83
N ARG A 421 10.56 14.69 -4.70
CA ARG A 421 11.99 15.09 -4.87
C ARG A 421 12.91 14.74 -3.69
N GLY A 422 12.37 14.18 -2.60
CA GLY A 422 13.13 13.87 -1.37
C GLY A 422 14.05 12.64 -1.49
N LEU A 423 14.00 11.93 -2.62
CA LEU A 423 14.84 10.79 -2.91
C LEU A 423 15.79 11.16 -4.03
N GLU A 424 17.07 11.31 -3.72
CA GLU A 424 18.09 11.55 -4.73
C GLU A 424 18.19 10.34 -5.66
N GLY A 425 17.71 10.50 -6.90
CA GLY A 425 17.78 9.47 -7.94
C GLY A 425 16.44 9.20 -8.64
N SER A 426 16.52 8.56 -9.81
CA SER A 426 15.35 8.25 -10.66
C SER A 426 14.57 6.99 -10.24
N GLY A 427 14.85 6.41 -9.06
CA GLY A 427 14.08 5.27 -8.54
C GLY A 427 14.53 4.71 -7.18
N ILE A 428 13.61 4.07 -6.45
CA ILE A 428 13.91 3.31 -5.21
C ILE A 428 14.15 1.85 -5.60
N ASN A 429 15.19 1.26 -5.01
CA ASN A 429 15.37 -0.19 -4.98
C ASN A 429 14.31 -0.80 -4.05
N LEU A 430 13.13 -1.08 -4.59
CA LEU A 430 12.15 -1.94 -3.90
C LEU A 430 12.39 -3.37 -4.36
N LYS A 431 12.46 -4.32 -3.43
CA LYS A 431 12.51 -5.75 -3.77
C LYS A 431 11.19 -6.10 -4.45
N MET A 432 11.19 -6.09 -5.79
CA MET A 432 10.00 -6.36 -6.58
C MET A 432 9.65 -7.84 -6.46
N PRO A 433 8.40 -8.17 -6.09
CA PRO A 433 7.90 -9.51 -6.22
C PRO A 433 7.87 -9.93 -7.71
N PRO A 434 7.84 -11.23 -8.00
CA PRO A 434 7.73 -11.71 -9.37
C PRO A 434 6.50 -11.13 -10.06
N MET A 435 6.69 -10.59 -11.27
CA MET A 435 5.59 -10.08 -12.08
C MET A 435 5.71 -10.60 -13.52
N LEU A 436 4.57 -11.00 -14.08
CA LEU A 436 4.41 -11.28 -15.50
C LEU A 436 3.51 -10.22 -16.11
N ILE A 437 4.05 -9.42 -17.02
CA ILE A 437 3.33 -8.31 -17.63
C ILE A 437 3.17 -8.61 -19.11
N ILE A 438 1.91 -8.65 -19.56
CA ILE A 438 1.51 -8.96 -20.91
C ILE A 438 0.93 -7.70 -21.52
N LEU A 439 1.60 -7.16 -22.54
CA LEU A 439 1.15 -6.00 -23.27
C LEU A 439 0.51 -6.48 -24.57
N ALA A 440 -0.75 -6.12 -24.83
CA ALA A 440 -1.44 -6.44 -26.06
C ALA A 440 -1.55 -5.18 -26.93
N SER A 441 -1.14 -5.28 -28.20
CA SER A 441 -1.15 -4.15 -29.12
C SER A 441 -1.53 -4.56 -30.54
N ASN A 442 -2.01 -3.60 -31.32
CA ASN A 442 -2.30 -3.79 -32.74
C ASN A 442 -1.09 -3.50 -33.64
N GLU A 443 -0.05 -2.87 -33.09
CA GLU A 443 1.15 -2.48 -33.83
C GLU A 443 2.40 -3.12 -33.24
N GLN A 444 3.44 -3.29 -34.05
CA GLN A 444 4.76 -3.63 -33.53
C GLN A 444 5.41 -2.41 -32.85
N ILE A 445 6.23 -2.63 -31.82
CA ILE A 445 7.04 -1.56 -31.22
C ILE A 445 8.03 -1.03 -32.26
N LYS A 446 7.92 0.26 -32.59
CA LYS A 446 8.79 0.94 -33.56
C LYS A 446 10.14 1.30 -32.95
N ASP A 447 10.17 1.67 -31.68
CA ASP A 447 11.40 2.09 -30.99
C ASP A 447 12.32 0.88 -30.68
N PRO A 448 13.56 0.84 -31.21
CA PRO A 448 14.44 -0.31 -31.02
C PRO A 448 14.91 -0.50 -29.58
N ALA A 449 15.01 0.57 -28.80
CA ALA A 449 15.47 0.50 -27.41
C ALA A 449 14.38 -0.09 -26.49
N LEU A 450 13.11 0.25 -26.74
CA LEU A 450 11.96 -0.38 -26.12
C LEU A 450 11.84 -1.84 -26.55
N LYS A 451 11.90 -2.12 -27.86
CA LYS A 451 11.73 -3.48 -28.40
C LYS A 451 12.65 -4.51 -27.74
N LYS A 452 13.90 -4.16 -27.42
CA LYS A 452 14.88 -5.05 -26.76
C LYS A 452 14.54 -5.42 -25.31
N ARG A 453 13.59 -4.74 -24.68
CA ARG A 453 13.18 -4.96 -23.28
C ARG A 453 12.01 -5.93 -23.14
N PHE A 454 11.38 -6.30 -24.25
CA PHE A 454 10.23 -7.18 -24.29
C PHE A 454 10.57 -8.43 -25.08
N ASP A 455 10.01 -9.55 -24.64
CA ASP A 455 9.90 -10.76 -25.46
C ASP A 455 8.68 -10.57 -26.38
N VAL A 456 8.98 -10.27 -27.65
CA VAL A 456 8.00 -9.84 -28.65
C VAL A 456 7.45 -11.04 -29.39
N ILE A 457 6.13 -11.24 -29.31
CA ILE A 457 5.40 -12.34 -29.91
C ILE A 457 4.41 -11.79 -30.95
N GLU A 458 4.59 -12.23 -32.18
CA GLU A 458 3.57 -12.05 -33.23
C GLU A 458 2.44 -13.05 -33.00
N PHE A 459 1.25 -12.52 -32.78
CA PHE A 459 0.06 -13.31 -32.53
C PHE A 459 -0.56 -13.73 -33.86
N PRO A 460 -0.76 -15.03 -34.09
CA PRO A 460 -1.24 -15.54 -35.37
C PRO A 460 -2.70 -15.15 -35.62
N SER A 461 -3.09 -15.15 -36.90
CA SER A 461 -4.49 -14.99 -37.31
C SER A 461 -5.30 -16.25 -36.97
N PRO A 462 -6.58 -16.11 -36.59
CA PRO A 462 -7.43 -17.28 -36.34
C PRO A 462 -7.70 -18.04 -37.63
N LYS A 463 -7.81 -19.37 -37.55
CA LYS A 463 -8.23 -20.20 -38.68
C LYS A 463 -9.68 -19.90 -39.04
N LYS A 464 -10.00 -20.09 -40.33
CA LYS A 464 -11.37 -19.96 -40.84
C LYS A 464 -12.34 -20.88 -40.10
N GLU A 465 -11.96 -22.13 -39.84
CA GLU A 465 -12.81 -23.09 -39.12
C GLU A 465 -13.14 -22.60 -37.70
N THR A 466 -12.18 -21.98 -37.03
CA THR A 466 -12.35 -21.43 -35.69
C THR A 466 -13.27 -20.21 -35.68
N LEU A 467 -13.19 -19.34 -36.69
CA LEU A 467 -14.13 -18.23 -36.85
C LEU A 467 -15.57 -18.71 -37.11
N ILE A 468 -15.73 -19.78 -37.89
CA ILE A 468 -17.05 -20.39 -38.14
C ILE A 468 -17.63 -20.95 -36.84
N LEU A 469 -16.86 -21.73 -36.08
CA LEU A 469 -17.30 -22.27 -34.78
C LEU A 469 -17.70 -21.16 -33.81
N PHE A 470 -16.92 -20.07 -33.76
CA PHE A 470 -17.23 -18.91 -32.93
C PHE A 470 -18.51 -18.19 -33.39
N ALA A 471 -18.73 -18.06 -34.70
CA ALA A 471 -19.95 -17.47 -35.24
C ALA A 471 -21.19 -18.31 -34.90
N GLN A 472 -21.07 -19.64 -34.96
CA GLN A 472 -22.11 -20.59 -34.55
C GLN A 472 -22.43 -20.45 -33.06
N GLU A 473 -21.40 -20.43 -32.20
CA GLU A 473 -21.56 -20.26 -30.76
C GLU A 473 -22.27 -18.94 -30.40
N ILE A 474 -21.94 -17.83 -31.08
CA ILE A 474 -22.64 -16.55 -30.87
C ILE A 474 -24.09 -16.65 -31.30
N ALA A 475 -24.37 -17.25 -32.46
CA ALA A 475 -25.72 -17.38 -32.99
C ALA A 475 -26.62 -18.23 -32.09
N GLU A 476 -26.11 -19.36 -31.60
CA GLU A 476 -26.82 -20.28 -30.69
C GLU A 476 -27.13 -19.62 -29.35
N ASN A 477 -26.21 -18.82 -28.81
CA ASN A 477 -26.35 -18.13 -27.53
C ASN A 477 -27.04 -16.76 -27.62
N SER A 478 -27.41 -16.30 -28.83
CA SER A 478 -28.03 -14.99 -29.03
C SER A 478 -29.48 -15.00 -28.55
N LYS A 479 -29.75 -14.26 -27.46
CA LYS A 479 -31.13 -14.03 -26.98
C LYS A 479 -32.01 -13.38 -28.05
N PHE A 480 -31.44 -12.47 -28.84
CA PHE A 480 -32.16 -11.74 -29.87
C PHE A 480 -32.66 -12.68 -30.99
N LEU A 481 -31.82 -13.59 -31.47
CA LEU A 481 -32.22 -14.57 -32.49
C LEU A 481 -33.22 -15.59 -31.94
N GLN A 482 -33.07 -15.99 -30.66
CA GLN A 482 -34.01 -16.87 -29.97
C GLN A 482 -35.40 -16.22 -29.81
N GLU A 483 -35.47 -14.94 -29.45
CA GLU A 483 -36.73 -14.18 -29.34
C GLU A 483 -37.46 -14.05 -30.69
N LEU A 484 -36.71 -13.94 -31.78
CA LEU A 484 -37.25 -13.89 -33.14
C LEU A 484 -37.59 -15.29 -33.71
N GLN A 485 -37.35 -16.37 -32.96
CA GLN A 485 -37.57 -17.76 -33.38
C GLN A 485 -36.88 -18.11 -34.71
N ILE A 486 -35.71 -17.51 -34.98
CA ILE A 486 -34.96 -17.77 -36.21
C ILE A 486 -34.21 -19.10 -36.09
N ASP A 487 -34.44 -20.02 -37.03
CA ASP A 487 -33.71 -21.28 -37.14
C ASP A 487 -32.28 -21.04 -37.66
N THR A 488 -31.31 -20.96 -36.75
CA THR A 488 -29.89 -20.73 -37.05
C THR A 488 -29.21 -21.92 -37.73
N SER A 489 -29.79 -23.13 -37.66
CA SER A 489 -29.21 -24.35 -38.22
C SER A 489 -29.13 -24.33 -39.75
N ARG A 490 -29.92 -23.46 -40.39
CA ARG A 490 -29.98 -23.29 -41.85
C ARG A 490 -29.02 -22.22 -42.38
N PHE A 491 -28.36 -21.47 -41.51
CA PHE A 491 -27.46 -20.40 -41.92
C PHE A 491 -26.10 -20.97 -42.34
N ASN A 492 -25.65 -20.67 -43.57
CA ASN A 492 -24.34 -21.10 -44.05
C ASN A 492 -23.24 -20.15 -43.57
N PHE A 493 -22.72 -20.41 -42.36
CA PHE A 493 -21.67 -19.61 -41.74
C PHE A 493 -20.38 -19.53 -42.58
N GLY A 494 -20.03 -20.60 -43.30
CA GLY A 494 -18.80 -20.64 -44.11
C GLY A 494 -18.86 -19.71 -45.32
N GLU A 495 -19.98 -19.76 -46.05
CA GLU A 495 -20.22 -18.90 -47.22
C GLU A 495 -20.38 -17.43 -46.81
N TRP A 496 -21.04 -17.16 -45.68
CA TRP A 496 -21.12 -15.81 -45.13
C TRP A 496 -19.75 -15.22 -44.79
N LEU A 497 -18.89 -16.02 -44.14
CA LEU A 497 -17.55 -15.56 -43.76
C LEU A 497 -16.68 -15.24 -44.99
N ASP A 498 -16.79 -16.04 -46.05
CA ASP A 498 -16.12 -15.79 -47.32
C ASP A 498 -16.62 -14.51 -48.01
N ALA A 499 -17.94 -14.34 -48.07
CA ALA A 499 -18.57 -13.19 -48.73
C ALA A 499 -18.34 -11.87 -47.99
N SER A 500 -18.18 -11.93 -46.66
CA SER A 500 -17.97 -10.76 -45.80
C SER A 500 -16.50 -10.38 -45.65
N HIS A 501 -15.57 -11.21 -46.13
CA HIS A 501 -14.12 -11.03 -45.99
C HIS A 501 -13.67 -10.81 -44.53
N ILE A 502 -14.40 -11.38 -43.57
CA ILE A 502 -14.11 -11.25 -42.13
C ILE A 502 -12.98 -12.21 -41.74
N ASN A 503 -11.97 -11.70 -41.04
CA ASN A 503 -10.80 -12.46 -40.60
C ASN A 503 -10.48 -12.35 -39.10
N ASN A 504 -11.38 -11.77 -38.30
CA ASN A 504 -11.19 -11.56 -36.87
C ASN A 504 -12.49 -11.73 -36.07
N PHE A 505 -12.36 -12.02 -34.78
CA PHE A 505 -13.49 -12.35 -33.90
C PHE A 505 -14.41 -11.16 -33.62
N ASN A 506 -13.89 -9.93 -33.60
CA ASN A 506 -14.70 -8.73 -33.33
C ASN A 506 -15.67 -8.44 -34.47
N ASP A 507 -15.20 -8.55 -35.71
CA ASP A 507 -16.05 -8.39 -36.89
C ASP A 507 -17.11 -9.49 -36.95
N VAL A 508 -16.75 -10.75 -36.62
CA VAL A 508 -17.74 -11.83 -36.50
C VAL A 508 -18.83 -11.44 -35.49
N LYS A 509 -18.43 -11.03 -34.28
CA LYS A 509 -19.36 -10.66 -33.21
C LYS A 509 -20.29 -9.52 -33.58
N SER A 510 -19.80 -8.52 -34.32
CA SER A 510 -20.59 -7.35 -34.70
C SER A 510 -21.53 -7.59 -35.89
N GLN A 511 -21.20 -8.53 -36.78
CA GLN A 511 -21.90 -8.70 -38.06
C GLN A 511 -22.76 -9.96 -38.14
N ILE A 512 -22.54 -10.97 -37.30
CA ILE A 512 -23.25 -12.26 -37.42
C ILE A 512 -24.76 -12.15 -37.15
N GLU A 513 -25.19 -11.47 -36.09
CA GLU A 513 -26.61 -11.32 -35.78
C GLU A 513 -27.37 -10.52 -36.85
N PRO A 514 -26.86 -9.35 -37.34
CA PRO A 514 -27.45 -8.67 -38.48
C PRO A 514 -27.53 -9.54 -39.74
N ALA A 515 -26.50 -10.34 -40.02
CA ALA A 515 -26.45 -11.19 -41.21
C ALA A 515 -27.49 -12.32 -41.17
N ILE A 516 -27.63 -12.99 -40.02
CA ILE A 516 -28.63 -14.04 -39.83
C ILE A 516 -30.05 -13.46 -39.97
N LYS A 517 -30.31 -12.30 -39.36
CA LYS A 517 -31.60 -11.62 -39.50
C LYS A 517 -31.92 -11.27 -40.96
N ALA A 518 -30.94 -10.73 -41.69
CA ALA A 518 -31.13 -10.39 -43.10
C ALA A 518 -31.38 -11.63 -43.97
N ALA A 519 -30.73 -12.76 -43.66
CA ALA A 519 -30.95 -14.02 -44.35
C ALA A 519 -32.33 -14.64 -44.04
N ALA A 520 -32.84 -14.50 -42.81
CA ALA A 520 -34.17 -15.00 -42.42
C ALA A 520 -35.34 -14.17 -42.98
N GLN A 521 -35.09 -12.94 -43.43
CA GLN A 521 -36.09 -12.06 -44.05
C GLN A 521 -36.16 -12.20 -45.58
N ARG A 522 -35.24 -12.95 -46.18
CA ARG A 522 -35.27 -13.35 -47.59
C ARG A 522 -35.92 -14.71 -47.73
#